data_AF-A0A0K1PIU4-F1
#
_entry.id   AF-A0A0K1PIU4-F1
#
_cell.length_a   1.000
_cell.length_b   1.000
_cell.length_c   1.000
_cell.angle_alpha   90.00
_cell.angle_beta   90.00
_cell.angle_gamma   90.00
#
_symmetry.space_group_name_H-M   'P 1'
#
loop_
_entity.id
_entity.type
_entity.pdbx_description
1 polymer ?
#
loop_
_entity_poly.entity_id
_entity_poly.type
_entity_poly.pdbx_seq_one_letter_code
_entity_poly.pdbx_strand_id
1 'polypeptide(L)'
;MEPISIRISPDGIGLPSAPAVRAPAGAFGDELGKALGAVDALQIAGDRQAATLAAGGGNLHETALALETADIAMRTAVKVRNKLVESYQEIMRMSL
;
A
#
# COMPACT_ATOMS: atom_id res chain seq x y z
N MET A 1 -22.89 41.40 49.26
CA MET A 1 -22.82 40.01 48.75
C MET A 1 -22.23 40.08 47.35
N GLU A 2 -20.90 39.99 47.24
CA GLU A 2 -20.19 39.99 45.96
C GLU A 2 -20.23 38.58 45.33
N PRO A 3 -20.43 38.43 44.01
CA PRO A 3 -20.39 37.14 43.36
C PRO A 3 -18.94 36.67 43.16
N ILE A 4 -18.65 35.46 43.62
CA ILE A 4 -17.37 34.76 43.44
C ILE A 4 -17.13 34.56 41.94
N SER A 5 -16.11 35.23 41.40
CA SER A 5 -15.61 34.98 40.04
C SER A 5 -14.59 33.84 40.07
N ILE A 6 -14.99 32.64 39.65
CA ILE A 6 -14.07 31.54 39.38
C ILE A 6 -13.35 31.85 38.05
N ARG A 7 -12.09 32.27 38.15
CA ARG A 7 -11.18 32.35 37.01
C ARG A 7 -10.70 30.94 36.67
N ILE A 8 -11.28 30.33 35.65
CA ILE A 8 -10.73 29.11 35.06
C ILE A 8 -9.56 29.54 34.17
N SER A 9 -8.33 29.39 34.66
CA SER A 9 -7.12 29.50 33.83
C SER A 9 -6.99 28.23 32.99
N PRO A 10 -6.92 28.31 31.65
CA PRO A 10 -6.65 27.15 30.80
C PRO A 10 -5.15 26.92 30.70
N ASP A 11 -4.52 26.54 31.82
CA ASP A 11 -3.13 26.08 31.82
C ASP A 11 -3.07 24.78 32.64
N GLY A 12 -2.78 23.65 31.98
CA GLY A 12 -2.53 22.41 32.71
C GLY A 12 -3.00 21.08 32.12
N ILE A 13 -3.42 20.99 30.85
CA ILE A 13 -3.60 19.67 30.21
C ILE A 13 -2.66 19.55 29.00
N GLY A 14 -1.36 19.45 29.29
CA GLY A 14 -0.40 18.94 28.32
C GLY A 14 -0.62 17.44 28.18
N LEU A 15 -1.37 17.02 27.15
CA LEU A 15 -1.38 15.62 26.75
C LEU A 15 0.06 15.20 26.41
N PRO A 16 0.54 14.03 26.87
CA PRO A 16 1.81 13.50 26.41
C PRO A 16 1.73 13.33 24.90
N SER A 17 2.48 14.14 24.16
CA SER A 17 2.68 13.92 22.72
C SER A 17 3.40 12.59 22.57
N ALA A 18 2.65 11.56 22.14
CA ALA A 18 3.24 10.32 21.69
C ALA A 18 4.28 10.66 20.59
N PRO A 19 5.45 10.01 20.58
CA PRO A 19 6.43 10.25 19.53
C PRO A 19 5.75 9.92 18.19
N ALA A 20 5.60 10.94 17.35
CA ALA A 20 5.17 10.74 15.98
C ALA A 20 6.20 9.83 15.32
N VAL A 21 5.81 8.57 15.04
CA VAL A 21 6.59 7.66 14.22
C VAL A 21 6.66 8.29 12.83
N ARG A 22 7.69 9.11 12.63
CA ARG A 22 7.98 9.73 11.36
C ARG A 22 8.62 8.63 10.52
N ALA A 23 7.77 7.89 9.78
CA ALA A 23 8.26 7.00 8.75
C ALA A 23 9.19 7.82 7.84
N PRO A 24 10.42 7.34 7.54
CA PRO A 24 11.33 8.09 6.70
C PRO A 24 10.65 8.37 5.37
N ALA A 25 10.73 9.62 4.91
CA ALA A 25 10.19 10.04 3.64
C ALA A 25 10.79 9.14 2.54
N GLY A 26 9.95 8.34 1.87
CA GLY A 26 10.38 7.37 0.87
C GLY A 26 10.03 5.90 1.19
N ALA A 27 9.81 5.53 2.46
CA ALA A 27 9.59 4.13 2.86
C ALA A 27 8.42 3.44 2.13
N PHE A 28 7.33 4.17 1.89
CA PHE A 28 6.20 3.66 1.12
C PHE A 28 6.53 3.43 -0.36
N GLY A 29 7.31 4.33 -0.97
CA GLY A 29 7.71 4.20 -2.37
C GLY A 29 8.63 3.00 -2.59
N ASP A 30 9.57 2.79 -1.67
CA ASP A 30 10.42 1.59 -1.63
C ASP A 30 9.60 0.31 -1.51
N GLU A 31 8.65 0.27 -0.56
CA GLU A 31 7.83 -0.91 -0.35
C GLU A 31 6.89 -1.19 -1.54
N LEU A 32 6.32 -0.13 -2.13
CA LEU A 32 5.56 -0.23 -3.37
C LEU A 32 6.43 -0.75 -4.52
N GLY A 33 7.66 -0.27 -4.65
CA GLY A 33 8.62 -0.74 -5.64
C GLY A 33 8.93 -2.23 -5.48
N LYS A 34 9.15 -2.70 -4.25
CA LYS A 34 9.33 -4.14 -3.96
C LYS A 34 8.08 -4.94 -4.31
N ALA A 35 6.90 -4.46 -3.95
CA ALA A 35 5.64 -5.13 -4.25
C ALA A 35 5.42 -5.26 -5.77
N LEU A 36 5.72 -4.21 -6.55
CA LEU A 36 5.67 -4.27 -8.01
C LEU A 36 6.68 -5.29 -8.58
N GLY A 37 7.90 -5.33 -8.04
CA GLY A 37 8.88 -6.36 -8.41
C GLY A 37 8.43 -7.78 -8.08
N ALA A 38 7.69 -7.96 -6.97
CA ALA A 38 7.12 -9.26 -6.62
C ALA A 38 6.02 -9.70 -7.61
N VAL A 39 5.20 -8.77 -8.11
CA VAL A 39 4.19 -9.05 -9.14
C VAL A 39 4.85 -9.49 -10.45
N ASP A 40 5.91 -8.81 -10.88
CA ASP A 40 6.69 -9.19 -12.06
C ASP A 40 7.29 -10.60 -11.92
N ALA A 41 7.87 -10.90 -10.75
CA ALA A 41 8.39 -12.22 -10.46
C ALA A 41 7.30 -13.32 -10.51
N LEU A 42 6.09 -13.03 -10.03
CA LEU A 42 4.94 -13.95 -10.12
C LEU A 42 4.53 -14.22 -11.56
N GLN A 43 4.51 -13.18 -12.42
CA GLN A 43 4.22 -13.35 -13.85
C GLN A 43 5.26 -14.26 -14.52
N ILE A 44 6.55 -13.97 -14.34
CA ILE A 44 7.64 -14.76 -14.92
C ILE A 44 7.61 -16.21 -14.42
N ALA A 45 7.29 -16.42 -13.13
CA ALA A 45 7.17 -17.76 -12.57
C ALA A 45 6.00 -18.55 -13.20
N GLY A 46 4.84 -17.92 -13.37
CA GLY A 46 3.69 -18.51 -14.05
C GLY A 46 4.00 -18.89 -15.49
N ASP A 47 4.65 -17.99 -16.24
CA ASP A 47 5.05 -18.24 -17.64
C ASP A 47 6.02 -19.42 -17.76
N ARG A 48 6.99 -19.53 -16.84
CA ARG A 48 7.93 -20.66 -16.81
C ARG A 48 7.23 -21.99 -16.51
N GLN A 49 6.28 -22.00 -15.57
CA GLN A 49 5.51 -23.19 -15.27
C GLN A 49 4.61 -23.60 -16.44
N ALA A 50 3.99 -22.63 -17.11
CA ALA A 50 3.20 -22.86 -18.33
C ALA A 50 4.04 -23.46 -19.46
N ALA A 51 5.25 -22.95 -19.67
CA ALA A 51 6.20 -23.51 -20.64
C ALA A 51 6.62 -24.94 -20.28
N THR A 52 6.82 -25.23 -18.99
CA THR A 52 7.17 -26.57 -18.50
C THR A 52 6.03 -27.56 -18.76
N LEU A 53 4.79 -27.16 -18.47
CA LEU A 53 3.60 -27.94 -18.81
C LEU A 53 3.45 -28.21 -20.29
N ALA A 54 3.65 -27.20 -21.13
CA ALA A 54 3.56 -27.35 -22.57
C ALA A 54 4.61 -28.32 -23.13
N ALA A 55 5.78 -28.42 -22.46
CA ALA A 55 6.82 -29.40 -22.77
C ALA A 55 6.51 -30.82 -22.25
N GLY A 56 5.34 -31.05 -21.64
CA GLY A 56 4.90 -32.35 -21.14
C GLY A 56 5.36 -32.71 -19.73
N GLY A 57 5.93 -31.75 -18.99
CA GLY A 57 6.37 -31.93 -17.60
C GLY A 57 5.68 -30.98 -16.61
N GLY A 58 5.69 -31.30 -15.32
CA GLY A 58 5.15 -30.42 -14.27
C GLY A 58 3.68 -30.69 -13.90
N ASN A 59 3.17 -29.95 -12.93
CA ASN A 59 1.83 -30.13 -12.36
C ASN A 59 0.85 -29.07 -12.89
N LEU A 60 -0.20 -29.52 -13.57
CA LEU A 60 -1.23 -28.66 -14.14
C LEU A 60 -1.89 -27.78 -13.07
N HIS A 61 -2.14 -28.35 -11.90
CA HIS A 61 -2.79 -27.67 -10.80
C HIS A 61 -1.93 -26.52 -10.25
N GLU A 62 -0.64 -26.76 -10.03
CA GLU A 62 0.27 -25.74 -9.50
C GLU A 62 0.46 -24.59 -10.49
N THR A 63 0.56 -24.91 -11.78
CA THR A 63 0.69 -23.88 -12.83
C THR A 63 -0.58 -23.05 -12.97
N ALA A 64 -1.75 -23.69 -12.93
CA ALA A 64 -3.02 -22.98 -12.94
C ALA A 64 -3.13 -22.04 -11.73
N LEU A 65 -2.72 -22.49 -10.54
CA LEU A 65 -2.71 -21.66 -9.34
C LEU A 65 -1.73 -20.49 -9.45
N ALA A 66 -0.53 -20.72 -9.98
CA ALA A 66 0.47 -19.68 -10.17
C ALA A 66 -0.01 -18.60 -11.15
N LEU A 67 -0.62 -19.00 -12.26
CA LEU A 67 -1.19 -18.09 -13.25
C LEU A 67 -2.34 -17.26 -12.66
N GLU A 68 -3.26 -17.89 -11.93
CA GLU A 68 -4.37 -17.18 -11.26
C GLU A 68 -3.85 -16.18 -10.21
N THR A 69 -2.84 -16.58 -9.44
CA THR A 69 -2.21 -15.71 -8.44
C THR A 69 -1.55 -14.49 -9.11
N ALA A 70 -0.80 -14.71 -10.19
CA ALA A 70 -0.16 -13.64 -10.94
C ALA A 70 -1.18 -12.67 -11.54
N ASP A 71 -2.29 -13.18 -12.07
CA ASP A 71 -3.37 -12.38 -12.63
C ASP A 71 -4.05 -11.50 -11.56
N ILE A 72 -4.46 -12.08 -10.43
CA ILE A 72 -5.07 -11.33 -9.31
C ILE A 72 -4.10 -10.27 -8.78
N ALA A 73 -2.82 -10.62 -8.63
CA ALA A 73 -1.79 -9.72 -8.15
C ALA A 73 -1.60 -8.53 -9.12
N MET A 74 -1.56 -8.78 -10.42
CA MET A 74 -1.45 -7.74 -11.45
C MET A 74 -2.67 -6.81 -11.48
N ARG A 75 -3.90 -7.36 -11.41
CA ARG A 75 -5.12 -6.53 -11.32
C ARG A 75 -5.10 -5.65 -10.08
N THR A 76 -4.60 -6.18 -8.97
CA THR A 76 -4.47 -5.43 -7.71
C THR A 76 -3.44 -4.31 -7.85
N ALA A 77 -2.27 -4.59 -8.44
CA ALA A 77 -1.24 -3.59 -8.69
C ALA A 77 -1.75 -2.42 -9.55
N VAL A 78 -2.52 -2.71 -10.61
CA VAL A 78 -3.15 -1.68 -11.44
C VAL A 78 -4.14 -0.82 -10.66
N LYS A 79 -4.96 -1.42 -9.79
CA LYS A 79 -5.89 -0.66 -8.92
C LYS A 79 -5.13 0.28 -7.99
N VAL A 80 -4.05 -0.20 -7.37
CA VAL A 80 -3.20 0.62 -6.50
C VAL A 80 -2.58 1.77 -7.30
N ARG A 81 -2.01 1.48 -8.47
CA ARG A 81 -1.46 2.51 -9.37
C ARG A 81 -2.49 3.60 -9.69
N ASN A 82 -3.71 3.21 -10.08
CA ASN A 82 -4.77 4.17 -10.39
C ASN A 82 -5.12 5.01 -9.16
N LYS A 83 -5.28 4.39 -7.99
CA LYS A 83 -5.60 5.12 -6.76
C LYS A 83 -4.51 6.11 -6.36
N LEU A 84 -3.24 5.77 -6.55
CA LEU A 84 -2.11 6.67 -6.28
C LEU A 84 -2.14 7.88 -7.21
N VAL A 85 -2.41 7.68 -8.50
CA VAL A 85 -2.56 8.76 -9.48
C VAL A 85 -3.76 9.65 -9.12
N GLU A 86 -4.91 9.08 -8.78
CA GLU A 86 -6.10 9.82 -8.33
C GLU A 86 -5.81 10.63 -7.07
N SER A 87 -5.16 10.04 -6.07
CA SER A 87 -4.80 10.72 -4.83
C SER A 87 -3.83 11.89 -5.07
N TYR A 88 -2.87 11.72 -6.00
CA TYR A 88 -1.99 12.82 -6.40
C TYR A 88 -2.76 13.96 -7.07
N GLN A 89 -3.70 13.63 -7.96
CA GLN A 89 -4.57 14.62 -8.61
C GLN A 89 -5.49 15.34 -7.62
N GLU A 90 -6.04 14.63 -6.63
CA GLU A 90 -6.91 15.22 -5.61
C GLU A 90 -6.16 16.25 -4.73
N ILE A 91 -4.92 15.93 -4.34
CA ILE A 91 -4.07 16.85 -3.56
C ILE A 91 -3.82 18.16 -4.33
N MET A 92 -3.57 18.06 -5.65
CA MET A 92 -3.42 19.26 -6.48
C MET A 92 -4.70 20.08 -6.56
N ARG A 93 -5.87 19.42 -6.66
CA ARG A 93 -7.17 20.07 -6.69
C ARG A 93 -7.54 20.76 -5.37
N MET A 94 -7.03 20.30 -4.24
CA MET A 94 -7.26 20.95 -2.94
C MET A 94 -6.34 22.15 -2.69
N SER A 95 -5.17 22.23 -3.35
CA SER A 95 -4.21 23.35 -3.20
C SER A 95 -4.43 24.51 -4.16
N LEU A 96 -5.29 24.35 -5.17
CA LEU A 96 -5.68 25.40 -6.11
C LEU A 96 -6.97 26.07 -5.65
#